data_AF-A0A218U6T0-F1
#
_entry.id   AF-A0A218U6T0-F1
#
_cell.length_a   1.000
_cell.length_b   1.000
_cell.length_c   1.000
_cell.angle_alpha   90.00
_cell.angle_beta   90.00
_cell.angle_gamma   90.00
#
_symmetry.space_group_name_H-M   'P 1'
#
loop_
_entity.id
_entity.type
_entity.pdbx_description
1 polymer ?
#
loop_
_entity_poly.entity_id
_entity_poly.type
_entity_poly.pdbx_seq_one_letter_code
_entity_poly.pdbx_strand_id
1 'polypeptide(L)'
;MRGWAAPELADLVVSELLGSFGDNELSPECLDGARGCLKDPCPDNSRYTELSWRVQVGTVLHGFAGYFETRLYGDVTLSIRPETHSPGLFSWFPIFFPIKVRP
;
A
#
# COMPACT_ATOMS: atom_id res chain seq x y z
N MET A 1 8.43 6.54 14.90
CA MET A 1 9.40 5.43 14.72
C MET A 1 10.76 5.87 14.19
N ARG A 2 10.85 6.69 13.13
CA ARG A 2 12.12 6.97 12.40
C ARG A 2 13.28 7.63 13.17
N GLY A 3 13.01 8.31 14.30
CA GLY A 3 14.03 9.01 15.09
C GLY A 3 14.19 8.46 16.51
N TRP A 4 13.57 7.31 16.81
CA TRP A 4 13.60 6.73 18.14
C TRP A 4 14.80 5.78 18.27
N ALA A 5 15.68 6.05 19.23
CA ALA A 5 16.75 5.14 19.61
C ALA A 5 16.18 4.12 20.61
N ALA A 6 15.70 2.98 20.10
CA ALA A 6 15.18 1.91 20.94
C ALA A 6 16.28 1.41 21.90
N PRO A 7 16.01 1.25 23.20
CA PRO A 7 17.01 0.78 24.16
C PRO A 7 17.39 -0.69 23.94
N GLU A 8 16.53 -1.47 23.27
CA GLU A 8 16.70 -2.88 22.95
C GLU A 8 16.14 -3.18 21.55
N LEU A 9 16.62 -4.27 20.93
CA LEU A 9 16.13 -4.72 19.62
C LEU A 9 14.79 -5.44 19.75
N ALA A 10 13.91 -5.27 18.77
CA ALA A 10 12.61 -5.94 18.73
C ALA A 10 12.67 -7.26 17.95
N ASP A 11 12.03 -8.31 18.48
CA ASP A 11 11.81 -9.57 17.76
C ASP A 11 10.70 -9.46 16.71
N LEU A 12 9.69 -8.62 16.97
CA LEU A 12 8.54 -8.39 16.10
C LEU A 12 8.17 -6.90 16.12
N VAL A 13 7.96 -6.34 14.92
CA VAL A 13 7.42 -4.99 14.73
C VAL A 13 6.03 -5.13 14.13
N VAL A 14 5.03 -4.56 14.80
CA VAL A 14 3.64 -4.49 14.32
C VAL A 14 3.33 -3.04 13.96
N SER A 15 2.80 -2.83 12.77
CA SER A 15 2.39 -1.52 12.30
C SER A 15 1.11 -1.61 11.48
N GLU A 16 0.30 -0.58 11.55
CA GLU A 16 -0.81 -0.33 10.64
C GLU A 16 -0.58 1.10 10.15
N LEU A 17 -0.02 1.22 8.94
CA LEU A 17 0.38 2.47 8.28
C LEU A 17 -0.01 2.44 6.80
N LEU A 18 -0.95 1.57 6.43
CA LEU A 18 -1.34 1.37 5.04
C LEU A 18 -2.52 2.30 4.73
N GLY A 19 -2.43 2.98 3.59
CA GLY A 19 -3.57 3.69 3.04
C GLY A 19 -4.35 2.83 2.05
N SER A 20 -5.41 3.40 1.48
CA SER A 20 -6.26 2.77 0.45
C SER A 20 -5.53 2.30 -0.81
N PHE A 21 -4.30 2.77 -1.04
CA PHE A 21 -3.43 2.37 -2.13
C PHE A 21 -2.16 1.66 -1.63
N GLY A 22 -2.21 1.12 -0.40
CA GLY A 22 -1.11 0.42 0.25
C GLY A 22 -0.08 1.42 0.79
N ASP A 23 0.80 1.93 -0.07
CA ASP A 23 1.94 2.77 0.32
C ASP A 23 1.64 4.26 0.42
N ASN A 24 0.43 4.72 0.08
CA ASN A 24 0.10 6.15 0.02
C ASN A 24 0.09 6.89 1.38
N GLU A 25 0.31 6.18 2.49
CA GLU A 25 0.55 6.73 3.83
C GLU A 25 2.02 6.61 4.29
N LEU A 26 2.92 6.33 3.34
CA LEU A 26 4.37 6.28 3.55
C LEU A 26 4.83 5.17 4.51
N SER A 27 4.13 4.03 4.50
CA SER A 27 4.54 2.84 5.24
C SER A 27 5.98 2.40 4.93
N PRO A 28 6.45 2.38 3.65
CA PRO A 28 7.84 2.02 3.35
C PRO A 28 8.85 2.91 4.06
N GLU A 29 8.72 4.24 3.96
CA GLU A 29 9.64 5.21 4.55
C GLU A 29 9.62 5.18 6.08
N CYS A 30 8.45 4.93 6.66
CA CYS A 30 8.28 4.80 8.10
C CYS A 30 9.00 3.55 8.61
N LEU A 31 8.76 2.41 7.98
CA LEU A 31 9.35 1.13 8.37
C LEU A 31 10.85 1.09 8.07
N ASP A 32 11.32 1.72 7.00
CA ASP A 32 12.75 1.87 6.70
C ASP A 32 13.47 2.64 7.80
N GLY A 33 12.87 3.68 8.39
CA GLY A 33 13.44 4.35 9.56
C GLY A 33 13.32 3.55 10.86
N ALA A 34 12.41 2.57 10.94
CA ALA A 34 12.35 1.62 12.04
C ALA A 34 13.37 0.47 11.89
N ARG A 35 13.93 0.27 10.69
CA ARG A 35 14.99 -0.72 10.41
C ARG A 35 16.29 -0.46 11.15
N GLY A 36 16.48 0.65 11.88
CA GLY A 36 17.55 0.71 12.89
C GLY A 36 17.49 -0.45 13.90
N CYS A 37 16.34 -1.13 13.99
CA CYS A 37 16.12 -2.35 14.75
C CYS A 37 16.33 -3.66 13.93
N LEU A 38 16.74 -3.59 12.65
CA LEU A 38 16.87 -4.71 11.69
C LEU A 38 18.19 -4.59 10.86
N LYS A 39 18.69 -5.68 10.25
CA LYS A 39 20.07 -5.77 9.72
C LYS A 39 20.30 -5.43 8.23
N ASP A 40 19.38 -4.74 7.54
CA ASP A 40 19.46 -4.54 6.08
C ASP A 40 19.61 -3.07 5.64
N PRO A 41 20.27 -2.80 4.48
CA PRO A 41 20.40 -1.46 3.95
C PRO A 41 19.05 -0.84 3.55
N CYS A 42 18.95 0.48 3.66
CA CYS A 42 17.74 1.23 3.29
C CYS A 42 17.53 1.17 1.77
N PRO A 43 16.41 0.61 1.28
CA PRO A 43 16.13 0.54 -0.16
C PRO A 43 15.68 1.90 -0.72
N ASP A 44 15.89 2.12 -2.02
CA ASP A 44 15.17 3.18 -2.74
C ASP A 44 13.71 2.74 -2.92
N ASN A 45 12.75 3.59 -2.52
CA ASN A 45 11.30 3.34 -2.62
C ASN A 45 10.68 3.91 -3.91
N SER A 46 11.46 4.54 -4.79
CA SER A 46 10.99 5.06 -6.07
C SER A 46 10.57 3.92 -7.02
N ARG A 47 9.37 3.98 -7.60
CA ARG A 47 8.84 2.95 -8.51
C ARG A 47 8.25 3.56 -9.78
N TYR A 48 8.32 2.82 -10.88
CA TYR A 48 7.66 3.10 -12.16
C TYR A 48 7.08 1.80 -12.72
N THR A 49 5.86 1.87 -13.26
CA THR A 49 5.19 0.72 -13.89
C THR A 49 4.28 1.17 -15.03
N GLU A 50 4.02 0.27 -15.98
CA GLU A 50 3.09 0.44 -17.08
C GLU A 50 2.08 -0.71 -17.07
N LEU A 51 0.80 -0.38 -17.20
CA LEU A 51 -0.31 -1.34 -17.19
C LEU A 51 -1.18 -1.15 -18.42
N SER A 52 -1.59 -2.27 -19.03
CA SER A 52 -2.45 -2.29 -20.22
C SER A 52 -3.70 -3.11 -19.94
N TRP A 53 -4.88 -2.54 -20.21
CA TRP A 53 -6.17 -3.20 -20.01
C TRP A 53 -6.92 -3.36 -21.32
N ARG A 54 -7.51 -4.54 -21.52
CA ARG A 54 -8.42 -4.79 -22.66
C ARG A 54 -9.85 -4.41 -22.27
N VAL A 55 -10.36 -3.32 -22.82
CA VAL A 55 -11.75 -2.89 -22.64
C VAL A 55 -12.63 -3.49 -23.74
N GLN A 56 -13.70 -4.19 -23.35
CA GLN A 56 -14.57 -4.93 -24.27
C GLN A 56 -15.85 -4.18 -24.66
N VAL A 57 -16.06 -2.98 -24.09
CA VAL A 57 -17.26 -2.17 -24.27
C VAL A 57 -16.90 -0.74 -24.69
N GLY A 58 -17.74 -0.13 -25.53
CA GLY A 58 -17.63 1.30 -25.81
C GLY A 58 -17.95 2.12 -24.55
N THR A 59 -17.02 2.96 -24.12
CA THR A 59 -17.14 3.72 -22.87
C THR A 59 -16.26 4.96 -22.89
N VAL A 60 -16.41 5.81 -21.87
CA VAL A 60 -15.54 6.96 -21.59
C VAL A 60 -14.74 6.65 -20.32
N LEU A 61 -13.42 6.77 -20.40
CA LEU A 61 -12.54 6.63 -19.25
C LEU A 61 -12.52 7.94 -18.45
N HIS A 62 -12.71 7.86 -17.14
CA HIS A 62 -12.72 9.02 -16.23
C HIS A 62 -11.56 9.00 -15.22
N GLY A 63 -10.93 7.84 -15.01
CA GLY A 63 -9.84 7.67 -14.06
C GLY A 63 -9.59 6.21 -13.71
N PHE A 64 -8.79 5.99 -12.68
CA PHE A 64 -8.40 4.67 -12.19
C PHE A 64 -8.82 4.50 -10.73
N ALA A 65 -9.42 3.36 -10.40
CA ALA A 65 -9.63 2.96 -9.02
C ALA A 65 -8.39 2.21 -8.51
N GLY A 66 -7.96 2.52 -7.30
CA GLY A 66 -6.84 1.88 -6.63
C GLY A 66 -7.28 1.12 -5.39
N TYR A 67 -6.59 0.00 -5.15
CA TYR A 67 -6.83 -0.94 -4.06
C TYR A 67 -5.49 -1.42 -3.53
N PHE A 68 -5.50 -2.18 -2.42
CA PHE A 68 -4.31 -2.89 -1.95
C PHE A 68 -4.65 -4.27 -1.40
N GLU A 69 -3.63 -5.10 -1.32
CA GLU A 69 -3.60 -6.36 -0.59
C GLU A 69 -2.33 -6.38 0.27
N THR A 70 -2.42 -6.90 1.49
CA THR A 70 -1.26 -7.07 2.37
C THR A 70 -1.31 -8.44 3.05
N ARG A 71 -0.12 -9.01 3.26
CA ARG A 71 0.08 -10.26 3.99
C ARG A 71 0.66 -9.91 5.36
N LEU A 72 -0.11 -10.15 6.41
CA LEU A 72 0.30 -9.81 7.78
C LEU A 72 1.34 -10.81 8.30
N TYR A 73 1.00 -12.10 8.27
CA TYR A 73 1.90 -13.20 8.64
C TYR A 73 1.28 -14.54 8.21
N GLY A 74 2.10 -15.50 7.79
CA GLY A 74 1.58 -16.83 7.42
C GLY A 74 0.52 -16.71 6.32
N ASP A 75 -0.64 -17.32 6.49
CA ASP A 75 -1.80 -17.25 5.59
C ASP A 75 -2.75 -16.08 5.89
N VAL A 76 -2.46 -15.25 6.89
CA VAL A 76 -3.30 -14.12 7.29
C VAL A 76 -3.08 -12.92 6.37
N THR A 77 -4.14 -12.46 5.70
CA THR A 77 -4.12 -11.32 4.77
C THR A 77 -5.23 -10.31 5.07
N LEU A 78 -5.04 -9.08 4.59
CA LEU A 78 -6.09 -8.08 4.46
C LEU A 78 -6.11 -7.57 3.02
N SER A 79 -7.31 -7.31 2.50
CA SER A 79 -7.51 -6.84 1.13
C SER A 79 -8.77 -6.00 1.02
N ILE A 80 -8.68 -4.91 0.26
CA ILE A 80 -9.83 -4.16 -0.25
C ILE A 80 -10.06 -4.37 -1.74
N ARG A 81 -9.26 -5.22 -2.38
CA ARG A 81 -9.44 -5.57 -3.78
C ARG A 81 -10.77 -6.33 -3.96
N PRO A 82 -11.62 -5.98 -4.94
CA PRO A 82 -12.97 -6.53 -5.02
C PRO A 82 -13.04 -8.06 -5.04
N GLU A 83 -12.13 -8.72 -5.77
CA GLU A 83 -12.14 -10.19 -5.92
C GLU A 83 -11.71 -10.94 -4.66
N THR A 84 -10.97 -10.29 -3.76
CA THR A 84 -10.35 -10.89 -2.56
C THR A 84 -10.68 -10.12 -1.29
N HIS A 85 -11.73 -9.29 -1.33
CA HIS A 85 -12.05 -8.35 -0.25
C HIS A 85 -12.27 -9.07 1.08
N SER A 86 -11.60 -8.61 2.13
CA SER A 86 -11.74 -9.18 3.46
C SER A 86 -13.15 -8.92 4.03
N PRO A 87 -13.88 -9.95 4.49
CA PRO A 87 -15.23 -9.77 5.02
C PRO A 87 -15.26 -8.85 6.24
N GLY A 88 -16.18 -7.87 6.25
CA GLY A 88 -16.34 -6.95 7.39
C GLY A 88 -15.28 -5.85 7.51
N LEU A 89 -14.39 -5.70 6.51
CA LEU A 89 -13.40 -4.63 6.48
C LEU A 89 -14.01 -3.35 5.91
N PHE A 90 -14.17 -2.30 6.74
CA PHE A 90 -14.74 -1.00 6.33
C PHE A 90 -13.80 0.18 6.62
N SER A 91 -12.55 -0.11 6.99
CA SER A 91 -11.55 0.90 7.36
C SER A 91 -10.97 1.68 6.17
N TRP A 92 -10.99 1.09 4.97
CA TRP A 92 -10.47 1.72 3.75
C TRP A 92 -11.49 1.65 2.61
N PHE A 93 -11.78 2.79 2.00
CA PHE A 93 -12.46 2.86 0.72
C PHE A 93 -11.45 2.88 -0.44
N PRO A 94 -11.82 2.47 -1.67
CA PRO A 94 -10.93 2.57 -2.81
C PRO A 94 -10.46 4.01 -3.07
N ILE A 95 -9.22 4.17 -3.50
CA ILE A 95 -8.72 5.47 -3.96
C ILE A 95 -9.12 5.71 -5.42
N PHE A 96 -9.31 6.97 -5.82
CA PHE A 96 -9.63 7.33 -7.20
C PHE A 96 -8.61 8.32 -7.77
N PHE A 97 -7.97 7.95 -8.88
CA PHE A 97 -7.05 8.79 -9.64
C PHE A 97 -7.75 9.33 -10.90
N PRO A 98 -8.24 10.59 -10.90
CA PRO A 98 -8.92 11.17 -12.06
C PRO A 98 -7.93 11.50 -13.19
N ILE A 99 -8.43 11.47 -14.43
CA ILE A 99 -7.68 12.01 -15.58
C ILE A 99 -8.24 13.39 -15.98
N LYS A 100 -7.34 14.34 -16.25
CA LYS A 100 -7.73 15.63 -16.81
C LYS A 100 -8.01 15.45 -18.30
N VAL A 101 -9.19 15.88 -18.73
CA VAL A 101 -9.47 16.10 -20.14
C VAL A 101 -9.05 17.52 -20.46
N ARG A 102 -8.25 17.73 -21.51
CA ARG A 102 -8.01 19.11 -21.98
C ARG A 102 -9.34 19.67 -22.52
N PRO A 103 -9.70 20.91 -22.19
CA PRO A 103 -10.87 21.57 -22.77
C PRO A 103 -10.69 21.80 -24.27
#